data_AF-A0AAE1CPG9-F1
#
_entry.id   AF-A0AAE1CPG9-F1
#
_cell.length_a   1.000
_cell.length_b   1.000
_cell.length_c   1.000
_cell.angle_alpha   90.00
_cell.angle_beta   90.00
_cell.angle_gamma   90.00
#
_symmetry.space_group_name_H-M   'P 1'
#
loop_
_entity.id
_entity.type
_entity.pdbx_description
1 polymer ?
#
loop_
_entity_poly.entity_id
_entity_poly.type
_entity_poly.pdbx_seq_one_letter_code
_entity_poly.pdbx_strand_id
1 'polypeptide(L)'
;MAECMKNQTFFGSVVCEWSEANRKHIAETGYAVGLETFAKVFQPVWQKCATKENSESSYRAAGIFLFHPQRVLESKKMDPCGVYRDVPSSATCASASSDQPPGSELDQKPEPPAPFEYESGEERPESSAPFDEEPASQHPTPTSQLPISASSVS
;
A
#
# COMPACT_ATOMS: atom_id res chain seq x y z
N MET A 1 2.27 -19.86 -14.79
CA MET A 1 2.69 -18.46 -14.66
C MET A 1 1.57 -17.73 -13.96
N ALA A 2 1.76 -17.34 -12.69
CA ALA A 2 0.76 -16.55 -11.97
C ALA A 2 0.70 -15.17 -12.63
N GLU A 3 -0.38 -14.94 -13.36
CA GLU A 3 -0.71 -13.66 -13.95
C GLU A 3 -0.89 -12.69 -12.78
N CYS A 4 0.09 -11.80 -12.56
CA CYS A 4 -0.13 -10.66 -11.69
C CYS A 4 -1.24 -9.85 -12.36
N MET A 5 -2.48 -10.11 -11.96
CA MET A 5 -3.60 -9.24 -12.25
C MET A 5 -3.14 -7.86 -11.80
N LYS A 6 -3.06 -6.93 -12.76
CA LYS A 6 -2.68 -5.54 -12.57
C LYS A 6 -3.63 -4.92 -11.54
N ASN A 7 -3.33 -5.14 -10.27
CA ASN A 7 -3.96 -4.42 -9.18
C ASN A 7 -3.53 -2.98 -9.41
N GLN A 8 -4.47 -2.14 -9.85
CA GLN A 8 -4.29 -0.73 -10.15
C GLN A 8 -3.87 0.11 -8.93
N THR A 9 -3.57 -0.53 -7.81
CA THR A 9 -3.10 0.09 -6.58
C THR A 9 -1.57 0.08 -6.56
N PHE A 10 -1.00 1.13 -5.97
CA PHE A 10 0.44 1.29 -5.80
C PHE A 10 1.11 0.03 -5.23
N PHE A 11 0.57 -0.52 -4.14
CA PHE A 11 1.15 -1.69 -3.48
C PHE A 11 1.13 -2.93 -4.38
N GLY A 12 0.04 -3.16 -5.11
CA GLY A 12 -0.06 -4.26 -6.06
C GLY A 12 0.99 -4.16 -7.18
N SER A 13 1.18 -2.95 -7.72
CA SER A 13 2.22 -2.67 -8.70
C SER A 13 3.62 -2.97 -8.14
N VAL A 14 3.93 -2.51 -6.92
CA VAL A 14 5.24 -2.73 -6.29
C VAL A 14 5.52 -4.22 -6.09
N VAL A 15 4.56 -4.99 -5.59
CA VAL A 15 4.74 -6.44 -5.34
C VAL A 15 5.08 -7.18 -6.63
N CYS A 16 4.40 -6.86 -7.73
CA CYS A 16 4.60 -7.54 -8.99
C CYS A 16 5.93 -7.19 -9.64
N GLU A 17 6.25 -5.90 -9.71
CA GLU A 17 7.51 -5.41 -10.25
C GLU A 17 8.71 -5.86 -9.39
N TRP A 18 8.55 -5.88 -8.08
CA TRP A 18 9.58 -6.40 -7.17
C TRP A 18 9.83 -7.89 -7.37
N SER A 19 8.77 -8.69 -7.52
CA SER A 19 8.89 -10.13 -7.79
C SER A 19 9.66 -10.39 -9.09
N GLU A 20 9.35 -9.63 -10.15
CA GLU A 20 10.07 -9.72 -11.42
C GLU A 20 11.54 -9.31 -11.29
N ALA A 21 11.81 -8.16 -10.68
CA ALA A 21 13.17 -7.67 -10.47
C ALA A 21 14.01 -8.64 -9.64
N ASN A 22 13.43 -9.25 -8.60
CA ASN A 22 14.12 -10.24 -7.77
C ASN A 22 14.45 -11.52 -8.55
N ARG A 23 13.51 -12.05 -9.35
CA ARG A 23 13.78 -13.20 -10.23
C ARG A 23 14.90 -12.91 -11.23
N LYS A 24 14.88 -11.72 -11.83
CA LYS A 24 15.93 -11.28 -12.76
C LYS A 24 17.29 -11.20 -12.09
N HIS A 25 17.36 -10.62 -10.88
CA HIS A 25 18.60 -10.52 -10.12
C HIS A 25 19.19 -11.90 -9.78
N ILE A 26 18.36 -12.85 -9.34
CA ILE A 26 18.77 -14.22 -9.06
C ILE A 26 19.28 -14.91 -10.33
N ALA A 27 18.62 -14.71 -11.47
CA ALA A 27 19.05 -15.28 -12.74
C ALA A 27 20.41 -14.72 -13.21
N GLU A 28 20.71 -13.44 -12.92
CA GLU A 28 21.95 -12.78 -13.33
C GLU A 28 23.13 -13.06 -12.38
N THR A 29 22.88 -13.13 -11.07
CA THR A 29 23.94 -13.20 -10.06
C THR A 29 24.07 -14.57 -9.40
N GLY A 30 23.02 -15.39 -9.45
CA GLY A 30 22.91 -16.65 -8.69
C GLY A 30 22.56 -16.48 -7.21
N TYR A 31 22.40 -15.24 -6.73
CA TYR A 31 22.13 -14.93 -5.32
C TYR A 31 20.82 -14.17 -5.15
N ALA A 32 20.20 -14.33 -3.98
CA ALA A 32 19.07 -13.51 -3.57
C ALA A 32 19.52 -12.05 -3.31
N VAL A 33 18.59 -11.11 -3.40
CA VAL A 33 18.86 -9.69 -3.13
C VAL A 33 19.28 -9.51 -1.66
N GLY A 34 20.53 -9.10 -1.45
CA GLY A 34 21.10 -8.74 -0.15
C GLY A 34 20.89 -7.25 0.18
N LEU A 35 21.35 -6.83 1.36
CA LEU A 35 21.20 -5.45 1.82
C LEU A 35 21.97 -4.47 0.92
N GLU A 36 23.14 -4.87 0.45
CA GLU A 36 24.05 -4.11 -0.41
C GLU A 36 23.53 -3.97 -1.85
N THR A 37 22.69 -4.90 -2.31
CA THR A 37 22.09 -4.85 -3.65
C THR A 37 20.64 -4.36 -3.64
N PHE A 38 19.97 -4.35 -2.48
CA PHE A 38 18.56 -3.96 -2.34
C PHE A 38 18.25 -2.62 -3.00
N ALA A 39 18.95 -1.55 -2.62
CA ALA A 39 18.66 -0.23 -3.15
C ALA A 39 18.82 -0.16 -4.68
N LYS A 40 19.84 -0.84 -5.22
CA LYS A 40 20.10 -0.89 -6.66
C LYS A 40 19.00 -1.62 -7.44
N VAL A 41 18.49 -2.72 -6.89
CA VAL A 41 17.42 -3.52 -7.51
C VAL A 41 16.04 -2.86 -7.31
N PHE A 42 15.81 -2.24 -6.14
CA PHE A 42 14.51 -1.66 -5.79
C PHE A 42 14.29 -0.27 -6.40
N GLN A 43 15.34 0.55 -6.59
CA GLN A 43 15.22 1.87 -7.19
C GLN A 43 14.44 1.89 -8.53
N PRO A 44 14.75 1.04 -9.54
CA PRO A 44 13.99 1.03 -10.78
C PRO A 44 12.54 0.57 -10.60
N VAL A 45 12.29 -0.37 -9.68
CA VAL A 45 10.94 -0.81 -9.32
C VAL A 45 10.13 0.36 -8.74
N TRP A 46 10.73 1.10 -7.81
CA TRP A 46 10.12 2.28 -7.20
C TRP A 46 9.77 3.34 -8.25
N GLN A 47 10.71 3.69 -9.13
CA GLN A 47 10.48 4.68 -10.19
C GLN A 47 9.35 4.28 -11.14
N LYS A 48 9.22 2.98 -11.44
CA LYS A 48 8.14 2.46 -12.29
C LYS A 48 6.77 2.50 -11.58
N CYS A 49 6.74 2.27 -10.28
CA CYS A 49 5.49 2.14 -9.52
C CYS A 49 4.99 3.46 -8.91
N ALA A 50 5.89 4.37 -8.55
CA ALA A 50 5.61 5.64 -7.86
C ALA A 50 5.06 6.71 -8.82
N THR A 51 4.06 6.34 -9.61
CA THR A 51 3.36 7.25 -10.51
C THR A 51 2.21 7.96 -9.79
N LYS A 52 1.84 9.12 -10.31
CA LYS A 52 0.68 9.88 -9.84
C LYS A 52 -0.61 9.05 -9.93
N GLU A 53 -0.80 8.31 -11.03
CA GLU A 53 -1.98 7.47 -11.27
C GLU A 53 -2.11 6.35 -10.23
N ASN A 54 -1.03 5.62 -9.95
CA ASN A 54 -1.02 4.58 -8.92
C ASN A 54 -1.31 5.15 -7.53
N SER A 55 -0.75 6.32 -7.23
CA SER A 55 -0.98 7.01 -5.96
C SER A 55 -2.43 7.44 -5.83
N GLU A 56 -3.00 8.09 -6.84
CA GLU A 56 -4.41 8.51 -6.87
C GLU A 56 -5.36 7.32 -6.75
N SER A 57 -5.09 6.24 -7.48
CA SER A 57 -5.87 5.00 -7.41
C SER A 57 -5.83 4.39 -6.01
N SER A 58 -4.65 4.34 -5.39
CA SER A 58 -4.49 3.90 -4.00
C SER A 58 -5.23 4.79 -3.01
N TYR A 59 -5.19 6.11 -3.15
CA TYR A 59 -5.95 7.01 -2.30
C TYR A 59 -7.46 6.78 -2.45
N ARG A 60 -7.97 6.65 -3.68
CA ARG A 60 -9.38 6.33 -3.92
C ARG A 60 -9.79 4.99 -3.32
N ALA A 61 -8.94 3.97 -3.43
CA ALA A 61 -9.18 2.66 -2.81
C ALA A 61 -9.25 2.75 -1.27
N ALA A 62 -8.51 3.69 -0.66
CA ALA A 62 -8.56 4.00 0.76
C ALA A 62 -9.70 4.97 1.14
N GLY A 63 -10.57 5.37 0.20
CA GLY A 63 -11.63 6.36 0.41
C GLY A 63 -11.13 7.81 0.54
N ILE A 64 -9.84 8.06 0.27
CA ILE A 64 -9.24 9.38 0.33
C ILE A 64 -9.34 10.02 -1.06
N PHE A 65 -10.18 11.04 -1.19
CA PHE A 65 -10.29 11.83 -2.41
C PHE A 65 -9.45 13.09 -2.24
N LEU A 66 -8.29 13.13 -2.90
CA LEU A 66 -7.42 14.31 -2.86
C LEU A 66 -8.20 15.55 -3.34
N PHE A 67 -8.10 16.63 -2.59
CA PHE A 67 -8.73 17.90 -2.93
C PHE A 67 -8.10 18.46 -4.23
N HIS A 68 -8.93 18.69 -5.24
CA HIS A 68 -8.51 19.28 -6.51
C HIS A 68 -8.95 20.75 -6.54
N PRO A 69 -8.08 21.70 -6.14
CA PRO A 69 -8.46 23.11 -6.03
C PRO A 69 -8.97 23.67 -7.37
N GLN A 70 -8.38 23.25 -8.50
CA GLN A 70 -8.85 23.62 -9.83
C GLN A 70 -10.34 23.30 -10.05
N ARG A 71 -10.79 22.08 -9.69
CA ARG A 71 -12.19 21.69 -9.84
C ARG A 71 -13.13 22.57 -9.03
N VAL A 72 -12.70 22.98 -7.83
CA VAL A 72 -13.51 23.86 -6.98
C VAL A 72 -13.59 25.26 -7.55
N LEU A 73 -12.46 25.82 -7.99
CA LEU A 73 -12.40 27.14 -8.63
C LEU A 73 -13.17 27.19 -9.95
N GLU A 74 -13.09 26.14 -10.77
CA GLU A 74 -13.82 26.04 -12.04
C GLU A 74 -15.32 25.76 -11.86
N SER A 75 -15.73 25.15 -10.74
CA SER A 75 -17.12 24.77 -10.51
C SER A 75 -18.08 25.96 -10.30
N LYS A 76 -17.57 27.20 -10.18
CA LYS A 76 -18.35 28.38 -9.78
C LYS A 76 -19.14 28.23 -8.48
N LYS A 77 -18.93 27.15 -7.72
CA LYS A 77 -19.58 26.92 -6.41
C LYS A 77 -19.07 27.86 -5.32
N MET A 78 -17.96 28.56 -5.56
CA MET A 78 -17.47 29.65 -4.72
C MET A 78 -17.88 31.03 -5.23
N ASP A 79 -18.74 31.13 -6.25
CA ASP A 79 -19.33 32.41 -6.60
C ASP A 79 -20.13 32.88 -5.36
N PRO A 80 -19.85 34.09 -4.84
CA PRO A 80 -20.55 34.59 -3.67
C PRO A 80 -22.04 34.56 -3.96
N CYS A 81 -22.82 33.83 -3.14
CA CYS A 81 -24.28 33.88 -3.19
C CYS A 81 -24.66 35.36 -3.19
N GLY A 82 -25.38 35.79 -4.24
CA GLY A 82 -25.69 37.19 -4.47
C GLY A 82 -26.11 37.85 -3.17
N VAL A 83 -25.44 38.96 -2.83
CA VAL A 83 -25.72 39.73 -1.61
C VAL A 83 -27.23 39.94 -1.52
N TYR A 84 -27.84 39.53 -0.40
CA TYR A 84 -29.24 39.80 -0.12
C TYR A 84 -29.45 41.30 -0.23
N ARG A 85 -30.06 41.73 -1.33
CA ARG A 85 -30.49 43.10 -1.52
C ARG A 85 -31.91 43.14 -0.98
N ASP A 86 -32.15 43.99 0.02
CA ASP A 86 -33.49 44.42 0.36
C ASP A 86 -34.08 45.13 -0.85
N VAL A 87 -34.72 44.36 -1.73
CA VAL A 87 -35.60 44.92 -2.75
C VAL A 87 -36.92 45.18 -2.03
N PRO A 88 -37.43 46.43 -1.99
CA PRO A 88 -38.75 46.69 -1.42
C PRO A 88 -39.78 45.87 -2.19
N SER A 89 -40.33 44.89 -1.49
CA SER A 89 -41.32 43.93 -1.97
C SER A 89 -42.57 44.66 -2.46
N SER A 90 -42.65 44.85 -3.77
CA SER A 90 -43.88 45.16 -4.50
C SER A 90 -44.31 43.92 -5.29
N ALA A 91 -45.01 43.02 -4.60
CA ALA A 91 -45.99 42.04 -5.06
C ALA A 91 -45.72 41.25 -6.36
N THR A 92 -45.67 39.93 -6.25
CA THR A 92 -46.79 39.04 -6.66
C THR A 92 -46.48 37.63 -6.18
N CYS A 93 -47.21 37.20 -5.15
CA CYS A 93 -47.28 35.81 -4.74
C CYS A 93 -48.13 35.05 -5.76
N ALA A 94 -47.53 34.14 -6.51
CA ALA A 94 -48.24 33.07 -7.18
C ALA A 94 -47.94 31.76 -6.43
N SER A 95 -48.93 31.31 -5.66
CA SER A 95 -48.92 30.02 -4.95
C SER A 95 -49.20 28.87 -5.92
N ALA A 96 -48.40 27.80 -5.80
CA ALA A 96 -48.83 26.39 -5.91
C ALA A 96 -47.59 25.53 -5.52
N SER A 97 -47.44 25.11 -4.27
CA SER A 97 -47.95 23.85 -3.70
C SER A 97 -47.56 22.60 -4.49
N SER A 98 -46.52 21.90 -4.01
CA SER A 98 -46.48 20.44 -3.99
C SER A 98 -45.71 20.00 -2.74
N ASP A 99 -46.47 19.42 -1.82
CA ASP A 99 -46.08 18.44 -0.79
C ASP A 99 -44.90 17.55 -1.27
N GLN A 100 -43.89 17.12 -0.51
CA GLN A 100 -43.81 16.73 0.90
C GLN A 100 -42.31 16.46 1.22
N PRO A 101 -41.71 16.91 2.33
CA PRO A 101 -40.53 16.27 2.89
C PRO A 101 -40.96 15.29 4.00
N PRO A 102 -40.41 14.06 4.06
CA PRO A 102 -40.56 13.26 5.27
C PRO A 102 -39.73 13.93 6.37
N GLY A 103 -40.42 14.39 7.41
CA GLY A 103 -39.80 14.71 8.68
C GLY A 103 -39.28 13.45 9.36
N SER A 104 -38.15 13.59 10.05
CA SER A 104 -37.94 13.12 11.42
C SER A 104 -36.62 13.68 11.93
N GLU A 105 -36.77 14.76 12.69
CA GLU A 105 -36.07 15.06 13.94
C GLU A 105 -35.41 13.83 14.60
N LEU A 106 -34.13 13.93 14.98
CA LEU A 106 -33.69 14.12 16.38
C LEU A 106 -32.18 13.90 16.51
N ASP A 107 -31.49 15.01 16.77
CA ASP A 107 -30.55 15.16 17.88
C ASP A 107 -29.69 13.92 18.23
N GLN A 108 -28.57 13.74 17.52
CA GLN A 108 -27.46 12.96 18.04
C GLN A 108 -26.42 13.92 18.60
N LYS A 109 -26.53 14.18 19.90
CA LYS A 109 -25.43 14.63 20.77
C LYS A 109 -24.17 13.82 20.44
N PRO A 110 -23.02 14.45 20.12
CA PRO A 110 -21.78 13.73 19.91
C PRO A 110 -21.41 13.06 21.22
N GLU A 111 -21.53 11.73 21.27
CA GLU A 111 -20.91 10.94 22.33
C GLU A 111 -19.39 11.12 22.19
N PRO A 112 -18.68 11.52 23.26
CA PRO A 112 -17.23 11.57 23.20
C PRO A 112 -16.72 10.17 22.83
N PRO A 113 -15.72 10.05 21.94
CA PRO A 113 -15.17 8.75 21.60
C PRO A 113 -14.80 8.04 22.90
N ALA A 114 -15.31 6.82 23.06
CA ALA A 114 -14.91 5.94 24.14
C ALA A 114 -13.37 5.96 24.24
N PRO A 115 -12.81 5.98 25.47
CA PRO A 115 -11.39 5.76 25.63
C PRO A 115 -11.04 4.52 24.82
N PHE A 116 -10.11 4.67 23.88
CA PHE A 116 -9.49 3.53 23.23
C PHE A 116 -8.96 2.66 24.37
N GLU A 117 -9.59 1.52 24.60
CA GLU A 117 -8.96 0.47 25.36
C GLU A 117 -7.76 0.06 24.51
N TYR A 118 -6.60 0.58 24.90
CA TYR A 118 -5.34 -0.05 24.58
C TYR A 118 -5.42 -1.43 25.23
N GLU A 119 -5.93 -2.42 24.51
CA GLU A 119 -5.49 -3.78 24.78
C GLU A 119 -3.99 -3.77 24.48
N SER A 120 -3.23 -3.45 25.53
CA SER A 120 -1.85 -3.85 25.72
C SER A 120 -1.85 -5.36 25.84
N GLY A 121 -2.18 -6.04 24.74
CA GLY A 121 -1.99 -7.46 24.52
C GLY A 121 -0.51 -7.70 24.29
N GLU A 122 0.26 -7.49 25.35
CA GLU A 122 1.59 -8.05 25.52
C GLU A 122 1.42 -9.56 25.77
N GLU A 123 1.08 -10.30 24.71
CA GLU A 123 1.32 -11.74 24.67
C GLU A 123 2.21 -12.02 23.47
N ARG A 124 3.49 -11.71 23.70
CA ARG A 124 4.58 -12.41 23.04
C ARG A 124 4.32 -13.91 23.23
N PRO A 125 4.09 -14.71 22.18
CA PRO A 125 4.21 -16.13 22.32
C PRO A 125 5.69 -16.41 22.59
N GLU A 126 6.05 -16.65 23.85
CA GLU A 126 7.15 -17.55 24.15
C GLU A 126 6.73 -18.92 23.61
N SER A 127 6.92 -19.10 22.30
CA SER A 127 7.03 -20.43 21.75
C SER A 127 8.35 -21.00 22.26
N SER A 128 8.26 -21.56 23.46
CA SER A 128 9.14 -22.62 23.95
C SER A 128 8.98 -23.81 23.01
N ALA A 129 9.57 -23.71 21.83
CA ALA A 129 9.84 -24.88 21.04
C ALA A 129 10.92 -25.67 21.78
N PRO A 130 10.68 -26.94 22.15
CA PRO A 130 11.74 -27.79 22.66
C PRO A 130 12.81 -27.86 21.59
N PHE A 131 14.04 -27.54 21.98
CA PHE A 131 15.23 -27.81 21.21
C PHE A 131 15.25 -29.32 20.94
N ASP A 132 14.83 -29.72 19.74
CA ASP A 132 15.04 -31.07 19.25
C ASP A 132 16.55 -31.17 18.98
N GLU A 133 17.22 -31.84 19.90
CA GLU A 133 18.65 -32.11 19.88
C GLU A 133 18.95 -32.98 18.65
N GLU A 134 19.34 -32.33 17.56
CA GLU A 134 19.80 -33.00 16.33
C GLU A 134 20.97 -33.93 16.68
N PRO A 135 20.85 -35.26 16.50
CA PRO A 135 21.97 -36.15 16.72
C PRO A 135 23.02 -35.90 15.62
N ALA A 136 24.21 -35.51 16.07
CA ALA A 136 25.41 -35.33 15.27
C ALA A 136 25.63 -36.50 14.31
N SER A 137 25.21 -36.32 13.05
CA SER A 137 25.56 -37.22 11.96
C SER A 137 26.90 -36.77 11.39
N GLN A 138 27.94 -37.32 11.98
CA GLN A 138 29.29 -37.32 11.47
C GLN A 138 29.29 -37.91 10.05
N HIS A 139 29.79 -37.19 9.04
CA HIS A 139 30.47 -37.77 7.87
C HIS A 139 31.12 -36.65 7.03
N PRO A 140 32.14 -36.95 6.20
CA PRO A 140 33.51 -36.55 6.49
C PRO A 140 34.06 -35.49 5.54
N THR A 141 35.11 -34.84 6.02
CA THR A 141 36.02 -33.93 5.31
C THR A 141 36.45 -34.48 3.95
N PRO A 142 36.35 -33.71 2.84
CA PRO A 142 37.03 -34.05 1.60
C PRO A 142 38.54 -33.77 1.77
N THR A 143 39.30 -34.83 2.02
CA THR A 143 40.76 -34.80 1.98
C THR A 143 41.20 -34.45 0.56
N SER A 144 41.82 -33.26 0.43
CA SER A 144 42.63 -32.89 -0.72
C SER A 144 43.72 -33.93 -0.95
N GLN A 145 43.69 -34.61 -2.09
CA GLN A 145 44.83 -35.35 -2.63
C GLN A 145 45.20 -34.80 -4.00
N LEU A 146 46.31 -34.08 -4.02
CA LEU A 146 47.29 -33.94 -5.10
C LEU A 146 48.66 -33.84 -4.40
N PRO A 147 49.80 -34.08 -5.06
CA PRO A 147 50.12 -34.92 -6.22
C PRO A 147 51.26 -35.91 -5.89
N ILE A 148 51.44 -37.01 -6.63
CA ILE A 148 52.74 -37.70 -6.67
C ILE A 148 53.02 -38.19 -8.10
N SER A 149 54.09 -37.64 -8.67
CA SER A 149 54.71 -38.03 -9.92
C SER A 149 55.35 -39.42 -9.83
N ALA A 150 55.35 -40.19 -10.92
CA ALA A 150 56.40 -41.16 -11.20
C ALA A 150 56.54 -41.41 -12.70
N SER A 151 57.76 -41.16 -13.18
CA SER A 151 58.32 -41.53 -14.47
C SER A 151 58.45 -43.06 -14.63
N SER A 152 58.29 -43.58 -15.86
CA SER A 152 59.10 -44.66 -16.49
C SER A 152 58.50 -44.97 -17.88
N VAL A 153 59.18 -44.67 -18.98
CA VAL A 153 60.12 -45.55 -19.72
C VAL A 153 59.49 -46.88 -20.17
N SER A 154 59.08 -46.96 -21.44
CA SER A 154 59.72 -47.74 -22.52
C SER A 154 59.10 -47.39 -23.87
#